data_AF-A0A1Z1WQ93-F1
#
_entry.id   AF-A0A1Z1WQ93-F1
#
_cell.length_a   1.000
_cell.length_b   1.000
_cell.length_c   1.000
_cell.angle_alpha   90.00
_cell.angle_beta   90.00
_cell.angle_gamma   90.00
#
_symmetry.space_group_name_H-M   'P 1'
#
loop_
_entity.id
_entity.type
_entity.pdbx_description
1 polymer ?
#
loop_
_entity_poly.entity_id
_entity_poly.type
_entity_poly.pdbx_seq_one_letter_code
_entity_poly.pdbx_strand_id
1 'polypeptide(L)' 'MNRPRHRLTLKAGPNGTTRPAVHGPYAPGTTVAVTARPAPGYRVSAWIVDGRRHDITDEHVTMTMDRPYTLSAVFTRT' A
#
# COMPACT_ATOMS: atom_id res chain seq x y z
N MET A 1 -7.30 -17.62 -22.56
CA MET A 1 -5.96 -17.27 -22.06
C MET A 1 -6.07 -16.91 -20.58
N ASN A 2 -5.36 -17.59 -19.69
CA ASN A 2 -5.31 -17.23 -18.27
C ASN A 2 -4.22 -16.16 -18.09
N ARG A 3 -4.57 -14.92 -17.73
CA ARG A 3 -3.56 -13.89 -17.45
C ARG A 3 -2.93 -14.16 -16.08
N PRO A 4 -1.61 -14.02 -15.92
CA PRO A 4 -0.95 -14.26 -14.64
C PRO A 4 -1.48 -13.30 -13.57
N ARG A 5 -1.69 -13.80 -12.35
CA ARG A 5 -2.09 -12.96 -11.20
C ARG A 5 -0.89 -12.17 -10.68
N HIS A 6 -1.15 -10.98 -10.14
CA HIS A 6 -0.13 -10.07 -9.62
C HIS A 6 -0.08 -10.09 -8.09
N ARG A 7 1.12 -9.89 -7.55
CA ARG A 7 1.37 -9.80 -6.10
C ARG A 7 1.51 -8.34 -5.69
N LEU A 8 0.82 -7.96 -4.62
CA LEU A 8 1.08 -6.72 -3.88
C LEU A 8 1.89 -7.08 -2.63
N THR A 9 3.13 -6.63 -2.57
CA THR A 9 3.95 -6.75 -1.38
C THR A 9 3.77 -5.51 -0.53
N LEU A 10 3.22 -5.67 0.67
CA LEU A 10 3.04 -4.58 1.61
C LEU A 10 4.22 -4.49 2.59
N LYS A 11 4.66 -3.27 2.82
CA LYS A 11 5.60 -2.89 3.87
C LYS A 11 4.97 -1.76 4.69
N ALA A 12 5.45 -1.60 5.91
CA ALA A 12 5.14 -0.45 6.73
C ALA A 12 6.45 0.12 7.26
N GLY A 13 6.60 1.44 7.22
CA GLY A 13 7.63 2.12 7.99
C GLY A 13 7.42 1.88 9.50
N PRO A 14 8.42 2.21 10.33
CA PRO A 14 8.25 2.15 11.77
C PRO A 14 7.07 3.03 12.21
N ASN A 15 6.45 2.70 13.34
CA ASN A 15 5.35 3.47 13.94
C ASN A 15 4.02 3.39 13.17
N GLY A 16 3.76 2.29 12.50
CA GLY A 16 2.43 1.98 11.97
C GLY A 16 2.38 0.61 11.28
N THR A 17 1.21 0.28 10.76
CA THR A 17 0.98 -0.96 9.99
C THR A 17 0.23 -0.67 8.70
N THR A 18 0.24 -1.61 7.76
CA THR A 18 -0.50 -1.53 6.50
C THR A 18 -1.20 -2.84 6.22
N ARG A 19 -2.44 -2.80 5.72
CA ARG A 19 -3.22 -4.01 5.39
C ARG A 19 -4.05 -3.79 4.12
N PRO A 20 -4.15 -4.78 3.22
CA PRO A 20 -5.04 -4.69 2.08
C PRO A 20 -6.46 -5.12 2.49
N ALA A 21 -7.47 -4.59 1.81
CA ALA A 21 -8.86 -5.00 2.03
C ALA A 21 -9.10 -6.47 1.67
N VAL A 22 -8.41 -6.96 0.63
CA VAL A 22 -8.45 -8.35 0.17
C VAL A 22 -7.01 -8.83 -0.01
N HIS A 23 -6.69 -10.04 0.43
CA HIS A 23 -5.36 -10.61 0.22
C HIS A 23 -5.24 -11.27 -1.16
N GLY A 24 -4.12 -11.01 -1.84
CA GLY A 24 -3.84 -11.53 -3.18
C GLY A 24 -3.33 -12.99 -3.19
N PRO A 25 -2.89 -13.48 -4.37
CA PRO A 25 -2.60 -12.72 -5.60
C PRO A 25 -3.85 -12.30 -6.38
N TYR A 26 -3.77 -11.17 -7.06
CA TYR A 26 -4.91 -10.47 -7.69
C TYR A 26 -4.96 -10.69 -9.20
N ALA A 27 -6.15 -10.73 -9.79
CA ALA A 27 -6.29 -10.73 -11.25
C ALA A 27 -5.83 -9.38 -11.84
N PRO A 28 -5.30 -9.34 -13.07
CA PRO A 28 -4.95 -8.08 -13.74
C PRO A 28 -6.12 -7.10 -13.79
N GLY A 29 -5.86 -5.83 -13.49
CA GLY A 29 -6.86 -4.77 -13.42
C GLY A 29 -7.66 -4.73 -12.11
N THR A 30 -7.42 -5.64 -11.16
CA THR A 30 -8.06 -5.59 -9.84
C THR A 30 -7.60 -4.34 -9.09
N THR A 31 -8.54 -3.51 -8.62
CA THR A 31 -8.23 -2.40 -7.71
C THR A 31 -8.32 -2.88 -6.27
N VAL A 32 -7.22 -2.73 -5.53
CA VAL A 32 -7.07 -3.16 -4.13
C VAL A 32 -7.03 -1.92 -3.24
N ALA A 33 -7.96 -1.82 -2.30
CA ALA A 33 -7.88 -0.83 -1.23
C ALA A 33 -6.83 -1.25 -0.19
N VAL A 34 -6.03 -0.31 0.29
CA VAL A 34 -5.01 -0.51 1.32
C VAL A 34 -5.19 0.54 2.39
N THR A 35 -5.21 0.09 3.65
CA THR A 35 -5.31 0.96 4.82
C THR A 35 -4.00 0.94 5.59
N ALA A 36 -3.44 2.11 5.86
CA ALA A 36 -2.40 2.33 6.86
C ALA A 36 -3.04 2.64 8.22
N ARG A 37 -2.44 2.15 9.30
CA ARG A 37 -2.81 2.47 10.67
C ARG A 37 -1.58 3.04 11.38
N PRO A 38 -1.46 4.37 11.52
CA PRO A 38 -0.40 4.98 12.31
C PRO A 38 -0.49 4.56 13.78
N ALA A 39 0.66 4.47 14.45
CA ALA A 39 0.71 4.35 15.90
C ALA A 39 0.28 5.68 16.57
N PRO A 40 -0.09 5.66 17.87
CA PRO A 40 -0.45 6.89 18.59
C PRO A 40 0.64 7.96 18.50
N GLY A 41 0.25 9.20 18.17
CA GLY A 41 1.17 10.32 17.99
C GLY A 41 1.89 10.34 16.63
N TYR A 42 1.45 9.53 15.66
CA TYR A 42 1.96 9.52 14.29
C TYR A 42 0.82 9.70 13.28
N ARG A 43 1.17 10.15 12.08
CA ARG A 43 0.32 10.24 10.90
C ARG A 43 1.04 9.70 9.67
N VAL A 44 0.30 9.35 8.62
CA VAL A 44 0.90 9.06 7.31
C VAL A 44 1.48 10.35 6.73
N SER A 45 2.73 10.29 6.25
CA SER A 45 3.40 11.40 5.57
C SER A 45 3.59 11.18 4.08
N ALA A 46 3.62 9.92 3.64
CA ALA A 46 3.72 9.52 2.25
C ALA A 46 3.49 8.03 2.06
N TRP A 47 3.33 7.65 0.80
CA TRP A 47 3.40 6.28 0.34
C TRP A 47 4.61 6.11 -0.60
N ILE A 48 5.25 4.95 -0.54
CA ILE A 48 6.32 4.57 -1.45
C ILE A 48 5.82 3.43 -2.32
N VAL A 49 5.80 3.64 -3.64
CA VAL A 49 5.45 2.63 -4.64
C VAL A 49 6.71 2.26 -5.41
N ASP A 50 7.15 1.01 -5.32
CA ASP A 50 8.36 0.49 -5.97
C ASP A 50 9.61 1.37 -5.75
N GLY A 51 9.75 1.91 -4.53
CA GLY A 51 10.88 2.77 -4.16
C GLY A 51 10.69 4.25 -4.51
N ARG A 52 9.64 4.62 -5.24
CA ARG A 52 9.31 6.01 -5.55
C ARG A 52 8.35 6.59 -4.51
N ARG A 53 8.70 7.75 -3.96
CA ARG A 53 7.88 8.48 -2.98
C ARG A 53 6.72 9.21 -3.66
N HIS A 54 5.56 9.15 -3.02
CA HIS A 54 4.35 9.90 -3.34
C HIS A 54 3.87 10.59 -2.06
N ASP A 55 3.79 11.92 -2.07
CA ASP A 55 3.38 12.74 -0.92
C ASP A 55 1.85 12.73 -0.73
N ILE A 56 1.32 11.52 -0.53
CA ILE A 56 -0.07 11.25 -0.20
C ILE A 56 -0.14 11.01 1.31
N THR A 57 -0.94 11.81 2.01
CA THR A 57 -1.07 11.74 3.48
C THR A 57 -2.30 10.96 3.94
N ASP A 58 -3.12 10.47 3.02
CA ASP A 58 -4.29 9.66 3.34
C ASP A 58 -3.88 8.30 3.90
N GLU A 59 -4.62 7.85 4.92
CA GLU A 59 -4.48 6.50 5.48
C GLU A 59 -5.06 5.43 4.55
N HIS A 60 -5.90 5.83 3.58
CA HIS A 60 -6.56 4.93 2.65
C HIS A 60 -6.12 5.24 1.23
N VAL A 61 -5.53 4.25 0.57
CA VAL A 61 -5.12 4.34 -0.84
C VAL A 61 -5.67 3.17 -1.64
N THR A 62 -5.72 3.33 -2.96
CA THR A 62 -6.08 2.25 -3.87
C THR A 62 -4.91 1.95 -4.82
N MET A 63 -4.77 0.67 -5.18
CA MET A 63 -3.74 0.19 -6.09
C MET A 63 -4.39 -0.66 -7.17
N THR A 64 -4.28 -0.26 -8.44
CA THR A 64 -4.71 -1.08 -9.57
C THR A 64 -3.59 -2.06 -9.93
N MET A 65 -3.89 -3.35 -9.84
CA MET A 65 -2.92 -4.42 -10.05
C MET A 65 -2.82 -4.78 -11.53
N ASP A 66 -2.00 -4.05 -12.29
CA ASP A 66 -1.64 -4.36 -13.69
C ASP A 66 -0.28 -5.08 -13.82
N ARG A 67 0.51 -5.05 -12.74
CA ARG A 67 1.76 -5.77 -12.53
C ARG A 67 1.99 -5.99 -11.03
N PRO A 68 3.05 -6.73 -10.63
CA PRO A 68 3.44 -6.77 -9.23
C PRO A 68 3.91 -5.39 -8.73
N TYR A 69 3.58 -5.06 -7.48
CA TYR A 69 3.97 -3.81 -6.81
C TYR A 69 4.50 -4.09 -5.40
N THR A 70 5.43 -3.25 -4.95
CA THR A 70 5.75 -3.06 -3.54
C THR A 70 5.22 -1.72 -3.06
N LEU A 71 4.39 -1.74 -2.02
CA LEU A 71 3.80 -0.54 -1.43
C LEU A 71 4.22 -0.42 0.03
N SER A 72 4.69 0.77 0.44
CA SER A 72 5.05 1.06 1.82
C SER A 72 4.45 2.37 2.31
N ALA A 73 3.84 2.37 3.49
CA ALA A 73 3.47 3.61 4.17
C ALA A 73 4.68 4.20 4.91
N VAL A 74 4.78 5.53 4.93
CA VAL A 74 5.75 6.29 5.74
C VAL A 74 4.99 7.05 6.80
N PHE A 75 5.45 6.94 8.06
CA PHE A 75 4.84 7.59 9.20
C PHE A 75 5.75 8.69 9.75
N THR A 76 5.15 9.80 10.18
CA THR A 76 5.84 10.89 10.88
C THR A 76 5.08 11.25 12.14
N ARG A 77 5.77 11.78 13.16
CA ARG A 77 5.15 12.23 14.40
C ARG A 77 4.19 13.39 14.11
N THR A 78 3.02 13.39 14.76
CA THR A 78 2.05 14.48 14.70
C THR A 78 2.57 15.74 15.34
#